data_AF-A0A0D7A0F4-F1
#
_entry.id   AF-A0A0D7A0F4-F1
#
_cell.length_a   1.000
_cell.length_b   1.000
_cell.length_c   1.000
_cell.angle_alpha   90.00
_cell.angle_beta   90.00
_cell.angle_gamma   90.00
#
_symmetry.space_group_name_H-M   'P 1'
#
loop_
_entity.id
_entity.type
_entity.pdbx_description
1 polymer ?
#
loop_
_entity_poly.entity_id
_entity_poly.type
_entity_poly.pdbx_seq_one_letter_code
_entity_poly.pdbx_strand_id
1 'polypeptide(L)'
;MYPLFGDETRRKINLGGVSTRSNRADILSDASARRIERERAQRQRIAATRIQSWWRGARAAEVKRAELKRTFEGDVTGITGLRCLLFLHNDDDALCRWAKETYAAGPDVVFAPAQSSQAMGWFFLIRRSCLRVLQALSSHPQTQAAVHYAQALLMFLSPKAPTALPLAEYLTAREYYSLLAQAIYQLVLAQKNSSPLMPLLAELLVAPHILPLQRSSAFQVACVSYFRSVLTIPLLPNRLPLASLTRLSANFPFPAFLAVASHVQELVSALDVTGISHLLANLTMFVPPRYSAIEPRVLSAYLSLLTALCNSLPVGVFDPPTTTIDPYVDEGESEGEPLRVEVVDDFTLVTPSPEFDDRTLKRLNTLYSRQHMRALLSVTQREMLRIPLARFLVSLMTMWPRHRETVLSAVLASQPAFPRELYRGYVRSSPLGRESSTVVVPDTQHAHTWPPLLLLTDLYRHALQTMGDDEFFGASGRNPLTLDELISFSRQLLNIAFTLYMRNEPGRQTGIVPDSMVFEFRSSCEAAREQVTRCLVAIHARE
;
A
#
# COMPACT_ATOMS: atom_id res chain seq x y z
N MET A 1 -29.03 75.70 55.94
CA MET A 1 -29.24 77.05 55.39
C MET A 1 -28.08 77.35 54.44
N TYR A 2 -28.32 77.23 53.13
CA TYR A 2 -27.63 77.80 51.95
C TYR A 2 -28.20 77.05 50.71
N PRO A 3 -28.62 77.74 49.63
CA PRO A 3 -29.29 77.13 48.47
C PRO A 3 -28.25 76.71 47.42
N LEU A 4 -28.45 75.56 46.74
CA LEU A 4 -27.46 75.06 45.78
C LEU A 4 -28.01 74.38 44.52
N PHE A 5 -29.20 74.72 44.06
CA PHE A 5 -29.57 74.40 42.67
C PHE A 5 -30.24 75.60 42.02
N GLY A 6 -29.43 76.23 41.18
CA GLY A 6 -29.77 77.35 40.34
C GLY A 6 -30.78 76.99 39.27
N ASP A 7 -31.56 78.00 38.97
CA ASP A 7 -32.46 78.12 37.84
C ASP A 7 -31.66 78.10 36.51
N GLU A 8 -32.40 77.96 35.41
CA GLU A 8 -31.97 78.19 34.02
C GLU A 8 -31.33 77.01 33.24
N THR A 9 -32.19 76.26 32.54
CA THR A 9 -32.18 76.26 31.06
C THR A 9 -33.55 75.81 30.54
N ARG A 10 -34.53 76.71 30.60
CA ARG A 10 -35.76 76.58 29.81
C ARG A 10 -35.37 76.57 28.33
N ARG A 11 -35.56 75.43 27.66
CA ARG A 11 -35.46 75.33 26.20
C ARG A 11 -36.43 76.35 25.59
N LYS A 12 -35.91 77.32 24.84
CA LYS A 12 -36.73 78.16 23.94
C LYS A 12 -37.32 77.25 22.87
N ILE A 13 -38.57 76.80 23.08
CA ILE A 13 -39.36 76.14 22.06
C ILE A 13 -39.89 77.24 21.15
N ASN A 14 -39.18 77.50 20.05
CA ASN A 14 -39.69 78.31 18.96
C ASN A 14 -40.77 77.52 18.22
N LEU A 15 -42.04 77.87 18.44
CA LEU A 15 -43.22 77.40 17.71
C LEU A 15 -43.49 78.24 16.45
N GLY A 16 -42.45 78.86 15.88
CA GLY A 16 -42.53 79.59 14.61
C GLY A 16 -42.34 78.63 13.44
N GLY A 17 -43.45 78.13 12.89
CA GLY A 17 -43.45 77.36 11.65
C GLY A 17 -43.01 78.22 10.46
N VAL A 18 -41.73 78.17 10.12
CA VAL A 18 -41.25 78.60 8.80
C VAL A 18 -41.45 77.43 7.84
N SER A 19 -42.61 77.41 7.20
CA SER A 19 -42.95 76.51 6.10
C SER A 19 -42.16 76.88 4.84
N THR A 20 -40.85 76.63 4.85
CA THR A 20 -40.15 76.41 3.59
C THR A 20 -40.56 75.03 3.09
N ARG A 21 -41.28 75.00 1.97
CA ARG A 21 -41.58 73.76 1.23
C ARG A 21 -40.27 73.16 0.73
N SER A 22 -39.54 72.46 1.61
CA SER A 22 -38.52 71.50 1.20
C SER A 22 -39.22 70.49 0.32
N ASN A 23 -38.72 70.31 -0.90
CA ASN A 23 -39.31 69.41 -1.88
C ASN A 23 -39.47 68.04 -1.21
N ARG A 24 -40.59 67.33 -1.42
CA ARG A 24 -40.86 66.06 -0.74
C ARG A 24 -39.73 65.04 -0.94
N ALA A 25 -39.02 65.15 -2.07
CA ALA A 25 -37.81 64.41 -2.38
C ALA A 25 -36.64 64.69 -1.40
N ASP A 26 -36.42 65.95 -1.00
CA ASP A 26 -35.31 66.35 -0.12
C ASP A 26 -35.51 65.84 1.31
N ILE A 27 -36.76 65.87 1.82
CA ILE A 27 -37.07 65.28 3.14
C ILE A 27 -36.82 63.76 3.13
N LEU A 28 -37.18 63.09 2.03
CA LEU A 28 -36.97 61.65 1.88
C LEU A 28 -35.49 61.29 1.74
N SER A 29 -34.69 62.09 1.02
CA SER A 29 -33.25 61.88 0.92
C SER A 29 -32.55 62.12 2.26
N ASP A 30 -32.94 63.15 3.01
CA ASP A 30 -32.38 63.46 4.33
C ASP A 30 -32.72 62.36 5.36
N ALA A 31 -33.96 61.86 5.32
CA ALA A 31 -34.37 60.72 6.14
C ALA A 31 -33.62 59.43 5.79
N SER A 32 -33.38 59.18 4.49
CA SER A 32 -32.59 58.05 4.00
C SER A 32 -31.13 58.16 4.44
N ALA A 33 -30.51 59.34 4.29
CA ALA A 33 -29.13 59.61 4.73
C ALA A 33 -28.96 59.36 6.24
N ARG A 34 -29.87 59.87 7.07
CA ARG A 34 -29.85 59.61 8.54
C ARG A 34 -30.12 58.15 8.90
N ARG A 35 -30.84 57.40 8.06
CA ARG A 35 -31.02 55.96 8.25
C ARG A 35 -29.73 55.21 7.93
N ILE A 36 -29.09 55.52 6.81
CA ILE A 36 -27.80 54.96 6.40
C ILE A 36 -26.73 55.26 7.46
N GLU A 37 -26.69 56.47 8.00
CA GLU A 37 -25.75 56.85 9.06
C GLU A 37 -25.98 56.05 10.35
N ARG A 38 -27.24 55.88 10.78
CA ARG A 38 -27.59 55.04 11.94
C ARG A 38 -27.23 53.58 11.71
N GLU A 39 -27.51 53.03 10.52
CA GLU A 39 -27.14 51.68 10.16
C GLU A 39 -25.61 51.50 10.15
N ARG A 40 -24.86 52.49 9.64
CA ARG A 40 -23.40 52.50 9.65
C ARG A 40 -22.86 52.56 11.08
N ALA A 41 -23.38 53.44 11.92
CA ALA A 41 -23.01 53.55 13.33
C ALA A 41 -23.34 52.27 14.11
N GLN A 42 -24.49 51.64 13.84
CA GLN A 42 -24.88 50.37 14.44
C GLN A 42 -23.95 49.24 13.99
N ARG A 43 -23.61 49.15 12.69
CA ARG A 43 -22.64 48.17 12.18
C ARG A 43 -21.26 48.37 12.82
N GLN A 44 -20.80 49.61 12.95
CA GLN A 44 -19.55 49.93 13.63
C GLN A 44 -19.56 49.51 15.10
N ARG A 45 -20.66 49.77 15.83
CA ARG A 45 -20.81 49.33 17.23
C ARG A 45 -20.80 47.81 17.35
N ILE A 46 -21.54 47.10 16.50
CA ILE A 46 -21.57 45.62 16.49
C ILE A 46 -20.18 45.06 16.18
N ALA A 47 -19.49 45.62 15.18
CA ALA A 47 -18.13 45.21 14.83
C ALA A 47 -17.15 45.48 15.98
N ALA A 48 -17.22 46.65 16.62
CA ALA A 48 -16.40 46.98 17.78
C ALA A 48 -16.64 46.02 18.95
N THR A 49 -17.89 45.70 19.27
CA THR A 49 -18.24 44.73 20.32
C THR A 49 -17.69 43.33 19.99
N ARG A 50 -17.77 42.90 18.73
CA ARG A 50 -17.19 41.61 18.28
C ARG A 50 -15.67 41.58 18.40
N ILE A 51 -14.99 42.66 18.01
CA ILE A 51 -13.54 42.77 18.14
C ILE A 51 -13.14 42.78 19.62
N GLN A 52 -13.84 43.53 20.47
CA GLN A 52 -13.57 43.58 21.91
C GLN A 52 -13.84 42.25 22.60
N SER A 53 -14.92 41.56 22.27
CA SER A 53 -15.22 40.24 22.86
C SER A 53 -14.20 39.20 22.42
N TRP A 54 -13.82 39.20 21.14
CA TRP A 54 -12.75 38.35 20.63
C TRP A 54 -11.41 38.64 21.32
N TRP A 55 -11.02 39.91 21.44
CA TRP A 55 -9.76 40.29 22.08
C TRP A 55 -9.73 39.91 23.57
N ARG A 56 -10.82 40.16 24.31
CA ARG A 56 -10.93 39.72 25.72
C ARG A 56 -10.87 38.20 25.85
N GLY A 57 -11.53 37.48 24.95
CA GLY A 57 -11.48 36.01 24.90
C GLY A 57 -10.07 35.50 24.61
N ALA A 58 -9.39 36.07 23.63
CA ALA A 58 -8.01 35.75 23.28
C ALA A 58 -7.06 36.02 24.45
N ARG A 59 -7.21 37.16 25.12
CA ARG A 59 -6.39 37.53 26.28
C ARG A 59 -6.64 36.62 27.49
N ALA A 60 -7.90 36.28 27.78
CA ALA A 60 -8.23 35.34 28.84
C ALA A 60 -7.68 33.92 28.54
N ALA A 61 -7.76 33.48 27.29
CA ALA A 61 -7.19 32.21 26.86
C ALA A 61 -5.65 32.20 26.98
N GLU A 62 -4.97 33.30 26.64
CA GLU A 62 -3.53 33.46 26.81
C GLU A 62 -3.13 33.37 28.28
N VAL A 63 -3.82 34.07 29.19
CA VAL A 63 -3.58 34.00 30.64
C VAL A 63 -3.78 32.57 31.16
N LYS A 64 -4.86 31.89 30.73
CA LYS A 64 -5.09 30.49 31.12
C LYS A 64 -4.08 29.51 30.54
N ARG A 65 -3.59 29.73 29.32
CA ARG A 65 -2.48 28.94 28.76
C ARG A 65 -1.20 29.12 29.55
N ALA A 66 -0.88 30.36 29.95
CA ALA A 66 0.30 30.63 30.79
C ALA A 66 0.19 29.96 32.16
N GLU A 67 -1.00 29.97 32.78
CA GLU A 67 -1.28 29.25 34.03
C GLU A 67 -1.08 27.74 33.85
N LEU A 68 -1.69 27.14 32.82
CA LEU A 68 -1.53 25.71 32.49
C LEU A 68 -0.06 25.34 32.24
N LYS A 69 0.70 26.20 31.56
CA LYS A 69 2.13 25.99 31.30
C LYS A 69 2.93 25.98 32.60
N ARG A 70 2.68 26.93 33.51
CA ARG A 70 3.31 26.95 34.84
C ARG A 70 2.96 25.71 35.65
N THR A 71 1.68 25.29 35.64
CA THR A 71 1.27 24.05 36.33
C THR A 71 1.95 22.82 35.73
N PHE A 72 2.07 22.74 34.41
CA PHE A 72 2.79 21.67 33.72
C PHE A 72 4.27 21.65 34.11
N GLU A 73 4.93 22.81 34.16
CA GLU A 73 6.35 22.92 34.53
C GLU A 73 6.63 22.45 35.97
N GLY A 74 5.65 22.55 36.87
CA GLY A 74 5.76 22.04 38.23
C GLY A 74 5.58 20.52 38.39
N ASP A 75 4.97 19.84 37.41
CA ASP A 75 4.64 18.41 37.47
C ASP A 75 4.69 17.76 36.08
N VAL A 76 5.85 17.81 35.41
CA VAL A 76 5.96 17.43 33.98
C VAL A 76 5.50 16.00 33.70
N THR A 77 5.93 15.02 34.51
CA THR A 77 5.64 13.59 34.30
C THR A 77 4.40 13.10 35.02
N GLY A 78 3.85 13.88 35.96
CA GLY A 78 2.68 13.48 36.73
C GLY A 78 1.35 13.66 35.99
N ILE A 79 0.28 13.21 36.63
CA ILE A 79 -1.07 13.20 36.05
C ILE A 79 -1.58 14.63 35.81
N THR A 80 -1.22 15.58 36.68
CA THR A 80 -1.65 16.97 36.53
C THR A 80 -0.96 17.61 35.33
N GLY A 81 0.36 17.40 35.18
CA GLY A 81 1.08 17.85 33.99
C GLY A 81 0.56 17.22 32.71
N LEU A 82 0.31 15.91 32.69
CA LEU A 82 -0.29 15.23 31.53
C LEU A 82 -1.64 15.82 31.11
N ARG A 83 -2.50 16.19 32.07
CA ARG A 83 -3.76 16.90 31.77
C ARG A 83 -3.49 18.27 31.15
N CYS A 84 -2.58 19.03 31.76
CA CYS A 84 -2.20 20.36 31.25
C CYS A 84 -1.63 20.27 29.83
N LEU A 85 -0.76 19.28 29.58
CA LEU A 85 -0.17 19.00 28.27
C LEU A 85 -1.24 18.78 27.20
N LEU A 86 -2.29 18.01 27.49
CA LEU A 86 -3.39 17.79 26.54
C LEU A 86 -4.16 19.06 26.20
N PHE A 87 -4.33 19.99 27.15
CA PHE A 87 -4.95 21.30 26.89
C PHE A 87 -4.03 22.27 26.15
N LEU A 88 -2.70 22.09 26.26
CA LEU A 88 -1.68 22.80 25.49
C LEU A 88 -1.50 22.15 24.09
N HIS A 89 -2.58 22.03 23.32
CA HIS A 89 -2.64 21.23 22.08
C HIS A 89 -1.59 21.59 21.00
N ASN A 90 -1.06 22.82 21.01
CA ASN A 90 -0.09 23.31 20.01
C ASN A 90 1.22 23.82 20.65
N ASP A 91 1.56 23.37 21.87
CA ASP A 91 2.83 23.74 22.52
C ASP A 91 3.84 22.59 22.36
N ASP A 92 4.58 22.62 21.26
CA ASP A 92 5.60 21.60 20.94
C ASP A 92 6.77 21.64 21.93
N ASP A 93 7.06 22.79 22.55
CA ASP A 93 8.08 22.90 23.58
C ASP A 93 7.67 22.13 24.85
N ALA A 94 6.41 22.26 25.26
CA ALA A 94 5.85 21.48 26.36
C ALA A 94 5.85 19.99 26.06
N LEU A 95 5.50 19.60 24.82
CA LEU A 95 5.54 18.20 24.38
C LEU A 95 6.95 17.62 24.36
N CYS A 96 7.93 18.39 23.85
CA CYS A 96 9.35 18.04 23.84
C CYS A 96 9.87 17.86 25.27
N ARG A 97 9.59 18.82 26.16
CA ARG A 97 9.95 18.74 27.58
C ARG A 97 9.32 17.51 28.22
N TRP A 98 8.04 17.24 27.98
CA TRP A 98 7.38 16.04 28.49
C TRP A 98 8.10 14.77 28.04
N ALA A 99 8.36 14.60 26.75
CA ALA A 99 9.00 13.40 26.23
C ALA A 99 10.42 13.20 26.78
N LYS A 100 11.19 14.30 26.88
CA LYS A 100 12.54 14.29 27.45
C LYS A 100 12.55 13.90 28.92
N GLU A 101 11.74 14.56 29.76
CA GLU A 101 11.68 14.27 31.20
C GLU A 101 11.09 12.88 31.47
N THR A 102 10.12 12.45 30.67
CA THR A 102 9.53 11.12 30.77
C THR A 102 10.56 10.02 30.50
N TYR A 103 11.39 10.18 29.46
CA TYR A 103 12.47 9.23 29.20
C TYR A 103 13.56 9.28 30.28
N ALA A 104 13.93 10.48 30.75
CA ALA A 104 14.95 10.67 31.78
C ALA A 104 14.55 10.11 33.16
N ALA A 105 13.26 10.21 33.53
CA ALA A 105 12.73 9.68 34.78
C ALA A 105 12.76 8.14 34.83
N GLY A 106 12.75 7.48 33.67
CA GLY A 106 12.82 6.03 33.56
C GLY A 106 11.48 5.31 33.81
N PRO A 107 11.43 4.00 33.50
CA PRO A 107 10.18 3.23 33.50
C PRO A 107 9.55 3.11 34.89
N ASP A 108 10.35 2.97 35.95
CA ASP A 108 9.83 2.73 37.31
C ASP A 108 9.01 3.92 37.82
N VAL A 109 9.49 5.14 37.59
CA VAL A 109 8.81 6.37 37.98
C VAL A 109 7.58 6.62 37.09
N VAL A 110 7.74 6.45 35.77
CA VAL A 110 6.68 6.76 34.80
C VAL A 110 5.51 5.77 34.91
N PHE A 111 5.77 4.51 35.24
CA PHE A 111 4.74 3.47 35.36
C PHE A 111 4.15 3.34 36.77
N ALA A 112 4.71 4.00 37.79
CA ALA A 112 4.14 3.98 39.15
C ALA A 112 2.63 4.32 39.20
N PRO A 113 2.12 5.32 38.44
CA PRO A 113 0.69 5.63 38.45
C PRO A 113 -0.21 4.51 37.90
N ALA A 114 0.33 3.56 37.12
CA ALA A 114 -0.42 2.42 36.60
C ALA A 114 -0.91 1.46 37.70
N GLN A 115 -0.30 1.51 38.89
CA GLN A 115 -0.68 0.71 40.06
C GLN A 115 -1.53 1.51 41.07
N SER A 116 -1.78 2.80 40.79
CA SER A 116 -2.53 3.68 41.68
C SER A 116 -4.04 3.62 41.41
N SER A 117 -4.84 4.23 42.30
CA SER A 117 -6.28 4.46 42.08
C SER A 117 -6.58 5.30 40.83
N GLN A 118 -5.59 6.02 40.28
CA GLN A 118 -5.73 6.86 39.09
C GLN A 118 -5.28 6.17 37.80
N ALA A 119 -5.01 4.86 37.82
CA ALA A 119 -4.47 4.10 36.69
C ALA A 119 -5.23 4.31 35.37
N MET A 120 -6.57 4.26 35.41
CA MET A 120 -7.41 4.45 34.21
C MET A 120 -7.27 5.86 33.61
N GLY A 121 -7.26 6.87 34.46
CA GLY A 121 -7.09 8.26 34.03
C GLY A 121 -5.70 8.49 33.45
N TRP A 122 -4.66 8.01 34.13
CA TRP A 122 -3.28 8.08 33.65
C TRP A 122 -3.13 7.40 32.29
N PHE A 123 -3.69 6.20 32.13
CA PHE A 123 -3.58 5.44 30.89
C PHE A 123 -4.25 6.12 29.69
N PHE A 124 -5.42 6.73 29.90
CA PHE A 124 -6.07 7.56 28.88
C PHE A 124 -5.18 8.72 28.44
N LEU A 125 -4.56 9.41 29.40
CA LEU A 125 -3.68 10.54 29.13
C LEU A 125 -2.41 10.10 28.39
N ILE A 126 -1.80 8.98 28.78
CA ILE A 126 -0.62 8.42 28.12
C ILE A 126 -0.90 8.06 26.66
N ARG A 127 -2.01 7.35 26.39
CA ARG A 127 -2.41 7.01 25.01
C ARG A 127 -2.55 8.25 24.13
N ARG A 128 -3.24 9.29 24.64
CA ARG A 128 -3.43 10.56 23.92
C ARG A 128 -2.11 11.32 23.73
N SER A 129 -1.25 11.34 24.74
CA SER A 129 0.04 12.04 24.69
C SER A 129 1.00 11.33 23.72
N CYS A 130 1.07 10.00 23.75
CA CYS A 130 1.85 9.20 22.82
C CYS A 130 1.39 9.40 21.36
N LEU A 131 0.08 9.47 21.11
CA LEU A 131 -0.42 9.78 19.77
C LEU A 131 0.03 11.16 19.30
N ARG A 132 -0.05 12.19 20.17
CA ARG A 132 0.45 13.53 19.84
C ARG A 132 1.94 13.55 19.59
N VAL A 133 2.73 12.82 20.38
CA VAL A 133 4.17 12.65 20.17
C VAL A 133 4.46 11.99 18.83
N LEU A 134 3.69 10.97 18.44
CA LEU A 134 3.83 10.33 17.14
C LEU A 134 3.49 11.27 15.97
N GLN A 135 2.44 12.08 16.10
CA GLN A 135 2.06 13.10 15.12
C GLN A 135 3.10 14.23 15.00
N ALA A 136 3.66 14.67 16.12
CA ALA A 136 4.73 15.66 16.13
C ALA A 136 6.02 15.09 15.51
N LEU A 137 6.34 13.83 15.81
CA LEU A 137 7.46 13.09 15.21
C LEU A 137 7.31 12.95 13.69
N SER A 138 6.10 12.69 13.18
CA SER A 138 5.87 12.59 11.73
C SER A 138 5.89 13.93 11.01
N SER A 139 5.49 15.01 11.69
CA SER A 139 5.43 16.35 11.11
C SER A 139 6.79 17.05 11.09
N HIS A 140 7.63 16.80 12.10
CA HIS A 140 8.90 17.50 12.31
C HIS A 140 10.07 16.57 12.69
N PRO A 141 10.38 15.53 11.88
CA PRO A 141 11.39 14.51 12.21
C PRO A 141 12.84 15.04 12.21
N GLN A 142 13.09 16.22 11.64
CA GLN A 142 14.43 16.83 11.60
C GLN A 142 14.79 17.61 12.87
N THR A 143 13.83 17.81 13.77
CA THR A 143 14.06 18.55 15.02
C THR A 143 14.81 17.70 16.04
N GLN A 144 15.55 18.34 16.95
CA GLN A 144 16.20 17.63 18.07
C GLN A 144 15.16 16.95 18.99
N ALA A 145 13.96 17.52 19.08
CA ALA A 145 12.84 16.97 19.85
C ALA A 145 12.40 15.58 19.35
N ALA A 146 12.54 15.30 18.06
CA ALA A 146 12.13 14.04 17.45
C ALA A 146 12.82 12.81 18.08
N VAL A 147 14.07 12.95 18.52
CA VAL A 147 14.79 11.88 19.22
C VAL A 147 14.12 11.57 20.56
N HIS A 148 13.76 12.60 21.33
CA HIS A 148 13.07 12.45 22.61
C HIS A 148 11.67 11.85 22.42
N TYR A 149 10.96 12.26 21.37
CA TYR A 149 9.68 11.67 20.97
C TYR A 149 9.78 10.16 20.73
N ALA A 150 10.74 9.74 19.92
CA ALA A 150 10.93 8.33 19.62
C ALA A 150 11.39 7.52 20.85
N GLN A 151 12.27 8.07 21.68
CA GLN A 151 12.71 7.45 22.94
C GLN A 151 11.55 7.22 23.92
N ALA A 152 10.69 8.23 24.12
CA ALA A 152 9.52 8.10 24.97
C ALA A 152 8.55 7.04 24.43
N LEU A 153 8.25 7.06 23.12
CA LEU A 153 7.39 6.05 22.49
C LEU A 153 7.92 4.62 22.68
N LEU A 154 9.23 4.41 22.47
CA LEU A 154 9.85 3.10 22.65
C LEU A 154 9.79 2.61 24.10
N MET A 155 9.91 3.50 25.08
CA MET A 155 9.74 3.14 26.49
C MET A 155 8.33 2.61 26.76
N PHE A 156 7.29 3.28 26.25
CA PHE A 156 5.90 2.85 26.44
C PHE A 156 5.51 1.62 25.62
N LEU A 157 6.16 1.38 24.48
CA LEU A 157 5.95 0.22 23.61
C LEU A 157 6.90 -0.96 23.91
N SER A 158 7.77 -0.82 24.90
CA SER A 158 8.67 -1.89 25.33
C SER A 158 7.88 -3.13 25.79
N PRO A 159 8.27 -4.36 25.43
CA PRO A 159 7.54 -5.58 25.81
C PRO A 159 7.30 -5.77 27.32
N LYS A 160 8.12 -5.12 28.15
CA LYS A 160 8.01 -5.14 29.62
C LYS A 160 7.06 -4.08 30.17
N ALA A 161 6.67 -3.08 29.37
CA ALA A 161 5.83 -1.99 29.82
C ALA A 161 4.37 -2.47 29.96
N PRO A 162 3.69 -2.16 31.08
CA PRO A 162 2.30 -2.57 31.29
C PRO A 162 1.34 -1.93 30.26
N THR A 163 1.77 -0.85 29.63
CA THR A 163 1.03 -0.10 28.61
C THR A 163 1.22 -0.61 27.19
N ALA A 164 2.22 -1.47 26.93
CA ALA A 164 2.71 -1.69 25.58
C ALA A 164 1.66 -2.24 24.62
N LEU A 165 1.03 -3.37 24.96
CA LEU A 165 -0.02 -3.98 24.16
C LEU A 165 -1.20 -3.02 23.90
N PRO A 166 -1.85 -2.47 24.94
CA PRO A 166 -3.02 -1.64 24.72
C PRO A 166 -2.70 -0.23 24.16
N LEU A 167 -1.45 0.23 24.25
CA LEU A 167 -0.99 1.43 23.54
C LEU A 167 -0.75 1.11 22.07
N ALA A 168 -0.10 -0.02 21.76
CA ALA A 168 0.13 -0.45 20.38
C ALA A 168 -1.20 -0.59 19.64
N GLU A 169 -2.22 -1.23 20.23
CA GLU A 169 -3.58 -1.31 19.66
C GLU A 169 -4.19 0.07 19.42
N TYR A 170 -4.03 0.99 20.37
CA TYR A 170 -4.58 2.33 20.27
C TYR A 170 -3.94 3.13 19.13
N LEU A 171 -2.63 3.00 18.96
CA LEU A 171 -1.85 3.71 17.95
C LEU A 171 -2.03 3.08 16.57
N THR A 172 -2.01 1.75 16.44
CA THR A 172 -2.19 1.08 15.13
C THR A 172 -3.56 1.35 14.54
N ALA A 173 -4.59 1.47 15.37
CA ALA A 173 -5.92 1.92 14.96
C ALA A 173 -5.97 3.40 14.51
N ARG A 174 -4.89 4.17 14.69
CA ARG A 174 -4.77 5.61 14.39
C ARG A 174 -3.53 5.90 13.56
N GLU A 175 -3.36 5.11 12.49
CA GLU A 175 -2.38 5.38 11.43
C GLU A 175 -0.91 5.31 11.88
N TYR A 176 -0.59 4.52 12.92
CA TYR A 176 0.77 4.38 13.45
C TYR A 176 1.86 4.25 12.37
N TYR A 177 1.68 3.30 11.45
CA TYR A 177 2.67 3.05 10.40
C TYR A 177 2.70 4.11 9.31
N SER A 178 1.57 4.77 9.02
CA SER A 178 1.53 5.91 8.08
C SER A 178 2.33 7.08 8.63
N LEU A 179 2.15 7.42 9.90
CA LEU A 179 2.88 8.49 10.59
C LEU A 179 4.38 8.18 10.67
N LEU A 180 4.77 6.94 10.97
CA LEU A 180 6.18 6.53 10.93
C LEU A 180 6.77 6.56 9.52
N ALA A 181 6.02 6.11 8.51
CA ALA A 181 6.46 6.14 7.13
C ALA A 181 6.70 7.58 6.66
N GLN A 182 5.80 8.50 7.00
CA GLN A 182 5.95 9.94 6.75
C GLN A 182 7.23 10.49 7.40
N ALA A 183 7.50 10.13 8.66
CA ALA A 183 8.73 10.53 9.36
C ALA A 183 10.00 10.06 8.61
N ILE A 184 10.01 8.79 8.17
CA ILE A 184 11.14 8.20 7.42
C ILE A 184 11.28 8.84 6.04
N TYR A 185 10.18 9.18 5.39
CA TYR A 185 10.19 9.78 4.06
C TYR A 185 10.81 11.18 4.05
N GLN A 186 10.47 12.00 5.06
CA GLN A 186 10.97 13.36 5.23
C GLN A 186 12.45 13.45 5.65
N LEU A 187 13.03 12.36 6.16
CA LEU A 187 14.46 12.28 6.41
C LEU A 187 15.20 12.02 5.10
N VAL A 188 16.15 12.90 4.78
CA VAL A 188 16.91 12.85 3.53
C VAL A 188 17.77 11.58 3.50
N LEU A 189 17.79 10.85 2.37
CA LEU A 189 18.58 9.62 2.21
C LEU A 189 20.06 9.77 2.60
N ALA A 190 20.65 10.94 2.36
CA ALA A 190 22.04 11.26 2.71
C ALA A 190 22.30 11.27 4.23
N GLN A 191 21.27 11.48 5.06
CA GLN A 191 21.40 11.59 6.52
C GLN A 191 21.30 10.24 7.25
N LYS A 192 21.22 9.11 6.54
CA LYS A 192 20.97 7.80 7.15
C LYS A 192 21.94 7.42 8.27
N ASN A 193 23.22 7.79 8.16
CA ASN A 193 24.25 7.45 9.16
C ASN A 193 24.45 8.56 10.20
N SER A 194 24.00 9.78 9.91
CA SER A 194 24.25 10.96 10.75
C SER A 194 23.09 11.26 11.68
N SER A 195 21.87 10.79 11.36
CA SER A 195 20.68 11.05 12.16
C SER A 195 20.56 10.03 13.31
N PRO A 196 20.58 10.48 14.58
CA PRO A 196 20.37 9.59 15.74
C PRO A 196 18.93 9.07 15.84
N LEU A 197 18.00 9.62 15.05
CA LEU A 197 16.60 9.22 15.03
C LEU A 197 16.36 7.93 14.23
N MET A 198 17.15 7.67 13.18
CA MET A 198 16.93 6.55 12.28
C MET A 198 16.92 5.17 12.96
N PRO A 199 17.84 4.87 13.90
CA PRO A 199 17.77 3.63 14.67
C PRO A 199 16.47 3.51 15.48
N LEU A 200 16.02 4.60 16.11
CA LEU A 200 14.81 4.62 16.92
C LEU A 200 13.55 4.41 16.08
N LEU A 201 13.48 5.02 14.89
CA LEU A 201 12.38 4.77 13.94
C LEU A 201 12.33 3.31 13.50
N ALA A 202 13.50 2.69 13.25
CA ALA A 202 13.55 1.27 12.91
C ALA A 202 13.07 0.37 14.06
N GLU A 203 13.37 0.69 15.31
CA GLU A 203 12.78 0.00 16.47
C GLU A 203 11.26 0.16 16.51
N LEU A 204 10.77 1.38 16.28
CA LEU A 204 9.34 1.68 16.31
C LEU A 204 8.57 0.94 15.21
N LEU A 205 9.16 0.74 14.02
CA LEU A 205 8.57 -0.08 12.96
C LEU A 205 8.31 -1.53 13.42
N VAL A 206 9.20 -2.06 14.25
CA VAL A 206 9.16 -3.46 14.69
C VAL A 206 8.35 -3.62 15.98
N ALA A 207 8.29 -2.59 16.83
CA ALA A 207 7.76 -2.68 18.18
C ALA A 207 6.38 -3.36 18.29
N PRO A 208 5.35 -3.01 17.48
CA PRO A 208 4.05 -3.69 17.57
C PRO A 208 4.13 -5.19 17.23
N HIS A 209 5.03 -5.61 16.33
CA HIS A 209 5.13 -7.00 15.90
C HIS A 209 5.81 -7.92 16.93
N ILE A 210 6.63 -7.36 17.82
CA ILE A 210 7.23 -8.11 18.94
C ILE A 210 6.21 -8.35 20.06
N LEU A 211 5.19 -7.49 20.16
CA LEU A 211 4.13 -7.63 21.14
C LEU A 211 3.16 -8.76 20.73
N PRO A 212 2.48 -9.42 21.69
CA PRO A 212 1.51 -10.49 21.41
C PRO A 212 0.18 -9.97 20.86
N LEU A 213 0.23 -9.07 19.87
CA LEU A 213 -0.94 -8.48 19.20
C LEU A 213 -1.76 -9.51 18.42
N GLN A 214 -1.19 -10.66 18.05
CA GLN A 214 -1.83 -11.69 17.21
C GLN A 214 -3.23 -12.13 17.67
N ARG A 215 -3.58 -11.90 18.95
CA ARG A 215 -4.88 -12.23 19.53
C ARG A 215 -5.94 -11.14 19.38
N SER A 216 -5.58 -9.95 18.91
CA SER A 216 -6.51 -8.82 18.76
C SER A 216 -6.81 -8.51 17.30
N SER A 217 -8.00 -7.98 17.03
CA SER A 217 -8.40 -7.51 15.70
C SER A 217 -7.49 -6.39 15.18
N ALA A 218 -6.84 -5.65 16.09
CA ALA A 218 -5.86 -4.62 15.76
C ALA A 218 -4.61 -5.17 15.06
N PHE A 219 -4.28 -6.47 15.22
CA PHE A 219 -3.14 -7.08 14.53
C PHE A 219 -3.30 -7.09 13.02
N GLN A 220 -4.50 -7.39 12.52
CA GLN A 220 -4.75 -7.43 11.09
C GLN A 220 -4.63 -6.04 10.46
N VAL A 221 -5.24 -5.03 11.10
CA VAL A 221 -5.14 -3.63 10.69
C VAL A 221 -3.67 -3.17 10.72
N ALA A 222 -2.92 -3.54 11.76
CA ALA A 222 -1.50 -3.25 11.87
C ALA A 222 -0.69 -3.89 10.74
N CYS A 223 -0.95 -5.16 10.41
CA CYS A 223 -0.26 -5.87 9.33
C CYS A 223 -0.54 -5.24 7.96
N VAL A 224 -1.80 -4.97 7.62
CA VAL A 224 -2.17 -4.34 6.35
C VAL A 224 -1.56 -2.93 6.27
N SER A 225 -1.64 -2.15 7.35
CA SER A 225 -1.06 -0.80 7.40
C SER A 225 0.47 -0.80 7.27
N TYR A 226 1.16 -1.80 7.84
CA TYR A 226 2.61 -1.97 7.67
C TYR A 226 2.98 -2.23 6.20
N PHE A 227 2.28 -3.14 5.53
CA PHE A 227 2.51 -3.43 4.12
C PHE A 227 2.19 -2.23 3.23
N ARG A 228 1.09 -1.53 3.52
CA ARG A 228 0.63 -0.36 2.77
C ARG A 228 1.52 0.88 2.93
N SER A 229 2.06 1.11 4.13
CA SER A 229 2.72 2.38 4.46
C SER A 229 4.24 2.24 4.59
N VAL A 230 4.74 1.13 5.16
CA VAL A 230 6.17 0.95 5.44
C VAL A 230 6.86 0.27 4.26
N LEU A 231 6.32 -0.85 3.80
CA LEU A 231 6.95 -1.61 2.71
C LEU A 231 6.80 -0.94 1.34
N THR A 232 6.03 0.14 1.22
CA THR A 232 5.92 0.98 0.03
C THR A 232 6.89 2.16 0.05
N ILE A 233 7.65 2.38 1.13
CA ILE A 233 8.63 3.46 1.21
C ILE A 233 9.71 3.24 0.13
N PRO A 234 9.93 4.22 -0.78
CA PRO A 234 10.95 4.12 -1.81
C PRO A 234 12.33 3.94 -1.18
N LEU A 235 13.09 2.97 -1.68
CA LEU A 235 14.44 2.70 -1.22
C LEU A 235 14.57 2.44 0.29
N LEU A 236 13.55 1.87 0.94
CA LEU A 236 13.52 1.63 2.39
C LEU A 236 14.83 1.03 2.95
N PRO A 237 15.39 -0.08 2.39
CA PRO A 237 16.66 -0.61 2.87
C PRO A 237 17.85 0.36 2.79
N ASN A 238 17.82 1.31 1.86
CA ASN A 238 18.88 2.30 1.69
C ASN A 238 18.69 3.52 2.58
N ARG A 239 17.47 3.74 3.09
CA ARG A 239 17.16 4.80 4.06
C ARG A 239 17.63 4.42 5.46
N LEU A 240 17.68 3.13 5.79
CA LEU A 240 18.05 2.65 7.13
C LEU A 240 19.57 2.45 7.28
N PRO A 241 20.15 2.72 8.47
CA PRO A 241 21.48 2.24 8.84
C PRO A 241 21.56 0.71 8.76
N LEU A 242 22.74 0.16 8.51
CA LEU A 242 22.92 -1.30 8.35
C LEU A 242 22.49 -2.09 9.60
N ALA A 243 22.80 -1.60 10.80
CA ALA A 243 22.40 -2.24 12.06
C ALA A 243 20.87 -2.28 12.19
N SER A 244 20.21 -1.17 11.89
CA SER A 244 18.75 -1.03 11.90
C SER A 244 18.08 -1.91 10.85
N LEU A 245 18.66 -1.99 9.65
CA LEU A 245 18.17 -2.87 8.58
C LEU A 245 18.28 -4.35 8.97
N THR A 246 19.41 -4.73 9.59
CA THR A 246 19.63 -6.09 10.09
C THR A 246 18.59 -6.45 11.14
N ARG A 247 18.29 -5.54 12.07
CA ARG A 247 17.25 -5.74 13.08
C ARG A 247 15.84 -5.80 12.49
N LEU A 248 15.52 -4.93 11.53
CA LEU A 248 14.25 -4.96 10.81
C LEU A 248 14.06 -6.28 10.06
N SER A 249 15.11 -6.77 9.38
CA SER A 249 15.09 -8.06 8.69
C SER A 249 14.97 -9.24 9.65
N ALA A 250 15.64 -9.19 10.82
CA ALA A 250 15.56 -10.24 11.83
C ALA A 250 14.16 -10.36 12.46
N ASN A 251 13.43 -9.24 12.57
CA ASN A 251 12.09 -9.19 13.15
C ASN A 251 11.01 -8.95 12.09
N PHE A 252 11.27 -9.30 10.84
CA PHE A 252 10.28 -9.15 9.79
C PHE A 252 9.03 -9.97 10.13
N PRO A 253 7.82 -9.39 10.05
CA PRO A 253 6.61 -10.05 10.55
C PRO A 253 6.09 -11.09 9.56
N PHE A 254 6.79 -12.21 9.38
CA PHE A 254 6.37 -13.27 8.44
C PHE A 254 4.92 -13.74 8.65
N PRO A 255 4.40 -13.95 9.88
CA PRO A 255 2.99 -14.31 10.08
C PRO A 255 1.99 -13.28 9.52
N ALA A 256 2.40 -12.02 9.31
CA ALA A 256 1.56 -10.98 8.74
C ALA A 256 1.09 -11.30 7.31
N PHE A 257 1.82 -12.14 6.54
CA PHE A 257 1.35 -12.55 5.21
C PHE A 257 -0.01 -13.25 5.27
N LEU A 258 -0.28 -14.03 6.31
CA LEU A 258 -1.58 -14.69 6.49
C LEU A 258 -2.70 -13.67 6.73
N ALA A 259 -2.41 -12.63 7.53
CA ALA A 259 -3.36 -11.55 7.79
C ALA A 259 -3.63 -10.71 6.54
N VAL A 260 -2.58 -10.41 5.76
CA VAL A 260 -2.65 -9.63 4.52
C VAL A 260 -3.34 -10.41 3.39
N ALA A 261 -3.16 -11.73 3.31
CA ALA A 261 -3.75 -12.55 2.24
C ALA A 261 -5.29 -12.41 2.15
N SER A 262 -5.96 -12.26 3.29
CA SER A 262 -7.42 -12.03 3.33
C SER A 262 -7.86 -10.62 2.89
N HIS A 263 -6.93 -9.67 2.84
CA HIS A 263 -7.17 -8.25 2.51
C HIS A 263 -6.36 -7.82 1.28
N VAL A 264 -5.91 -8.76 0.46
CA VAL A 264 -4.99 -8.48 -0.65
C VAL A 264 -5.59 -7.54 -1.69
N GLN A 265 -6.89 -7.66 -1.95
CA GLN A 265 -7.61 -6.79 -2.90
C GLN A 265 -7.76 -5.36 -2.39
N GLU A 266 -8.01 -5.20 -1.08
CA GLU A 266 -8.03 -3.88 -0.45
C GLU A 266 -6.64 -3.24 -0.48
N LEU A 267 -5.58 -4.01 -0.18
CA LEU A 267 -4.21 -3.52 -0.24
C LEU A 267 -3.83 -3.07 -1.66
N VAL A 268 -4.12 -3.90 -2.66
CA VAL A 268 -3.84 -3.61 -4.07
C VAL A 268 -4.60 -2.37 -4.57
N SER A 269 -5.91 -2.30 -4.30
CA SER A 269 -6.74 -1.17 -4.76
C SER A 269 -6.39 0.15 -4.09
N ALA A 270 -5.77 0.09 -2.91
CA ALA A 270 -5.32 1.25 -2.16
C ALA A 270 -3.95 1.79 -2.59
N LEU A 271 -3.23 1.10 -3.48
CA LEU A 271 -1.90 1.47 -3.94
C LEU A 271 -1.90 1.82 -5.44
N ASP A 272 -1.11 2.81 -5.80
CA ASP A 272 -0.82 3.13 -7.19
C ASP A 272 0.29 2.21 -7.75
N VAL A 273 0.55 2.33 -9.05
CA VAL A 273 1.61 1.57 -9.75
C VAL A 273 2.96 1.74 -9.05
N THR A 274 3.29 2.95 -8.60
CA THR A 274 4.53 3.27 -7.89
C THR A 274 4.61 2.56 -6.54
N GLY A 275 3.55 2.64 -5.73
CA GLY A 275 3.47 1.97 -4.44
C GLY A 275 3.58 0.45 -4.55
N ILE A 276 2.89 -0.16 -5.53
CA ILE A 276 2.98 -1.61 -5.81
C ILE A 276 4.42 -1.99 -6.20
N SER A 277 5.07 -1.18 -7.03
CA SER A 277 6.45 -1.41 -7.46
C SER A 277 7.44 -1.35 -6.29
N HIS A 278 7.31 -0.37 -5.40
CA HIS A 278 8.14 -0.31 -4.20
C HIS A 278 7.86 -1.44 -3.21
N LEU A 279 6.59 -1.85 -3.06
CA LEU A 279 6.23 -3.02 -2.26
C LEU A 279 6.91 -4.29 -2.79
N LEU A 280 6.83 -4.56 -4.09
CA LEU A 280 7.53 -5.69 -4.72
C LEU A 280 9.05 -5.60 -4.53
N ALA A 281 9.65 -4.42 -4.74
CA ALA A 281 11.09 -4.21 -4.59
C ALA A 281 11.57 -4.40 -3.13
N ASN A 282 10.77 -4.02 -2.15
CA ASN A 282 11.11 -4.22 -0.74
C ASN A 282 10.87 -5.67 -0.29
N LEU A 283 9.79 -6.32 -0.75
CA LEU A 283 9.54 -7.74 -0.48
C LEU A 283 10.66 -8.65 -1.00
N THR A 284 11.13 -8.39 -2.22
CA THR A 284 12.26 -9.12 -2.84
C THR A 284 13.58 -8.94 -2.09
N MET A 285 13.71 -7.89 -1.27
CA MET A 285 14.88 -7.69 -0.43
C MET A 285 14.77 -8.46 0.89
N PHE A 286 13.60 -8.43 1.55
CA PHE A 286 13.44 -8.97 2.91
C PHE A 286 13.12 -10.47 2.96
N VAL A 287 12.38 -11.01 1.98
CA VAL A 287 11.85 -12.38 2.07
C VAL A 287 12.81 -13.46 1.54
N PRO A 288 13.45 -13.32 0.35
CA PRO A 288 14.28 -14.38 -0.22
C PRO A 288 15.40 -14.93 0.68
N PRO A 289 16.13 -14.11 1.46
CA PRO A 289 17.17 -14.61 2.37
C PRO A 289 16.66 -15.54 3.48
N ARG A 290 15.34 -15.67 3.64
CA ARG A 290 14.68 -16.43 4.71
C ARG A 290 13.76 -17.53 4.19
N TYR A 291 13.73 -17.80 2.89
CA TYR A 291 12.86 -18.83 2.30
C TYR A 291 12.89 -20.18 3.03
N SER A 292 14.06 -20.65 3.45
CA SER A 292 14.21 -21.93 4.18
C SER A 292 13.64 -21.91 5.60
N ALA A 293 13.49 -20.74 6.22
CA ALA A 293 12.98 -20.56 7.58
C ALA A 293 11.48 -20.22 7.64
N ILE A 294 10.85 -19.93 6.50
CA ILE A 294 9.43 -19.54 6.43
C ILE A 294 8.55 -20.79 6.44
N GLU A 295 7.49 -20.77 7.25
CA GLU A 295 6.48 -21.83 7.26
C GLU A 295 5.76 -21.94 5.90
N PRO A 296 5.48 -23.15 5.39
CA PRO A 296 4.82 -23.32 4.09
C PRO A 296 3.51 -22.55 3.91
N ARG A 297 2.67 -22.45 4.96
CA ARG A 297 1.42 -21.68 4.88
C ARG A 297 1.68 -20.19 4.65
N VAL A 298 2.68 -19.65 5.33
CA VAL A 298 3.12 -18.26 5.19
C VAL A 298 3.74 -18.04 3.80
N LEU A 299 4.55 -18.98 3.31
CA LEU A 299 5.14 -18.91 1.97
C LEU A 299 4.07 -18.96 0.87
N SER A 300 3.01 -19.76 1.05
CA SER A 300 1.84 -19.77 0.16
C SER A 300 1.14 -18.41 0.11
N ALA A 301 0.90 -17.80 1.28
CA ALA A 301 0.31 -16.46 1.36
C ALA A 301 1.20 -15.38 0.73
N TYR A 302 2.52 -15.49 0.87
CA TYR A 302 3.48 -14.63 0.18
C TYR A 302 3.40 -14.76 -1.35
N LEU A 303 3.35 -15.99 -1.87
CA LEU A 303 3.21 -16.24 -3.32
C LEU A 303 1.89 -15.70 -3.87
N SER A 304 0.79 -15.86 -3.12
CA SER A 304 -0.51 -15.28 -3.48
C SER A 304 -0.48 -13.74 -3.48
N LEU A 305 0.21 -13.12 -2.51
CA LEU A 305 0.42 -11.67 -2.49
C LEU A 305 1.23 -11.21 -3.69
N LEU A 306 2.36 -11.86 -4.00
CA LEU A 306 3.16 -11.53 -5.18
C LEU A 306 2.32 -11.65 -6.46
N THR A 307 1.56 -12.75 -6.61
CA THR A 307 0.66 -12.97 -7.74
C THR A 307 -0.31 -11.81 -7.91
N ALA A 308 -1.00 -11.40 -6.83
CA ALA A 308 -1.96 -10.30 -6.86
C ALA A 308 -1.29 -8.97 -7.27
N LEU A 309 -0.13 -8.65 -6.68
CA LEU A 309 0.63 -7.44 -7.02
C LEU A 309 1.08 -7.44 -8.49
N CYS A 310 1.60 -8.57 -8.99
CA CYS A 310 1.98 -8.73 -10.40
C CYS A 310 0.79 -8.50 -11.33
N ASN A 311 -0.37 -9.06 -10.99
CA ASN A 311 -1.62 -8.92 -11.74
C ASN A 311 -2.25 -7.52 -11.61
N SER A 312 -1.71 -6.64 -10.79
CA SER A 312 -2.22 -5.26 -10.64
C SER A 312 -1.44 -4.27 -11.48
N LEU A 313 -0.22 -4.63 -11.88
CA LEU A 313 0.64 -3.78 -12.69
C LEU A 313 0.28 -3.88 -14.19
N PRO A 314 0.45 -2.77 -14.96
CA PRO A 314 0.38 -2.82 -16.41
C PRO A 314 1.46 -3.76 -16.99
N VAL A 315 1.15 -4.41 -18.11
CA VAL A 315 2.10 -5.26 -18.83
C VAL A 315 3.24 -4.40 -19.35
N GLY A 316 4.48 -4.83 -19.13
CA GLY A 316 5.67 -4.10 -19.61
C GLY A 316 5.90 -2.76 -18.92
N VAL A 317 5.30 -2.51 -17.74
CA VAL A 317 5.45 -1.23 -17.01
C VAL A 317 6.92 -0.86 -16.71
N PHE A 318 7.80 -1.85 -16.65
CA PHE A 318 9.23 -1.65 -16.38
C PHE A 318 10.10 -1.78 -17.63
N ASP A 319 9.50 -2.02 -18.78
CA ASP A 319 10.23 -2.11 -20.04
C ASP A 319 10.46 -0.68 -20.58
N PRO A 320 11.67 -0.34 -21.08
CA PRO A 320 11.90 0.95 -21.70
C PRO A 320 10.94 1.11 -22.89
N PRO A 321 10.34 2.30 -23.08
CA PRO A 321 9.46 2.55 -24.21
C PRO A 321 10.24 2.26 -25.48
N THR A 322 9.76 1.30 -26.27
CA THR A 322 10.36 0.96 -27.55
C THR A 322 10.12 2.14 -28.48
N THR A 323 11.09 3.04 -28.60
CA THR A 323 11.06 4.16 -29.55
C THR A 323 11.30 3.73 -30.99
N THR A 324 11.51 2.44 -31.24
CA THR A 324 11.63 1.88 -32.58
C THR A 324 10.31 1.24 -32.98
N ILE A 325 9.53 1.97 -33.77
CA ILE A 325 8.72 1.36 -34.81
C ILE A 325 9.75 0.72 -35.76
N ASP A 326 10.02 -0.57 -35.61
CA ASP A 326 10.72 -1.33 -36.65
C ASP A 326 9.69 -1.63 -37.75
N PRO A 327 9.79 -1.06 -38.96
CA PRO A 327 8.86 -1.31 -40.05
C PRO A 327 9.20 -2.58 -40.83
N TYR A 328 9.75 -3.61 -40.17
CA TYR A 328 10.18 -4.85 -40.81
C TYR A 328 9.68 -6.08 -40.04
N VAL A 329 8.40 -6.38 -40.23
CA VAL A 329 7.91 -7.77 -40.26
C VAL A 329 6.96 -7.86 -41.46
N ASP A 330 7.56 -7.98 -42.64
CA ASP A 330 6.90 -8.49 -43.84
C ASP A 330 7.85 -9.50 -44.49
N GLU A 331 7.64 -10.77 -44.17
CA GLU A 331 7.95 -11.89 -45.07
C GLU A 331 6.91 -12.98 -44.81
N GLY A 332 5.77 -12.82 -45.49
CA GLY A 332 4.72 -13.83 -45.61
C GLY A 332 3.95 -13.57 -46.90
N GLU A 333 4.53 -14.00 -48.02
CA GLU A 333 3.89 -13.99 -49.34
C GLU A 333 2.47 -14.60 -49.26
N SER A 334 1.45 -13.76 -49.41
CA SER A 334 0.09 -14.18 -49.73
C SER A 334 -0.46 -13.24 -50.78
N GLU A 335 -0.35 -13.64 -52.05
CA GLU A 335 -1.07 -13.00 -53.13
C GLU A 335 -2.59 -13.07 -52.87
N GLY A 336 -3.27 -11.91 -52.91
CA GLY A 336 -4.67 -11.89 -53.34
C GLY A 336 -5.77 -11.46 -52.36
N GLU A 337 -5.51 -10.65 -51.32
CA GLU A 337 -6.60 -9.96 -50.61
C GLU A 337 -6.43 -8.43 -50.57
N PRO A 338 -7.49 -7.64 -50.85
CA PRO A 338 -7.43 -6.18 -50.80
C PRO A 338 -7.30 -5.70 -49.35
N LEU A 339 -6.29 -4.86 -49.11
CA LEU A 339 -6.04 -4.16 -47.84
C LEU A 339 -7.34 -3.56 -47.28
N ARG A 340 -7.90 -4.18 -46.23
CA ARG A 340 -8.86 -3.52 -45.34
C ARG A 340 -8.07 -2.72 -44.30
N VAL A 341 -8.01 -1.41 -44.51
CA VAL A 341 -7.55 -0.47 -43.48
C VAL A 341 -8.63 -0.42 -42.40
N GLU A 342 -8.46 -1.21 -41.35
CA GLU A 342 -9.17 -0.97 -40.09
C GLU A 342 -8.59 0.31 -39.47
N VAL A 343 -9.45 1.31 -39.33
CA VAL A 343 -9.15 2.56 -38.63
C VAL A 343 -8.88 2.20 -37.17
N VAL A 344 -7.62 2.34 -36.74
CA VAL A 344 -7.24 2.22 -35.34
C VAL A 344 -7.79 3.45 -34.61
N ASP A 345 -8.96 3.31 -34.00
CA ASP A 345 -9.64 4.37 -33.23
C ASP A 345 -9.03 4.61 -31.84
N ASP A 346 -7.98 3.90 -31.44
CA ASP A 346 -7.34 4.07 -30.13
C ASP A 346 -5.95 4.72 -30.23
N PHE A 347 -5.94 6.05 -30.37
CA PHE A 347 -4.82 6.87 -29.89
C PHE A 347 -4.82 6.84 -28.36
N THR A 348 -4.39 5.72 -27.77
CA THR A 348 -4.12 5.64 -26.34
C THR A 348 -3.01 6.64 -26.03
N LEU A 349 -3.36 7.70 -25.30
CA LEU A 349 -2.40 8.61 -24.68
C LEU A 349 -1.37 7.75 -23.95
N VAL A 350 -0.13 7.75 -24.44
CA VAL A 350 1.00 7.06 -23.80
C VAL A 350 1.10 7.66 -22.39
N THR A 351 0.60 6.92 -21.40
CA THR A 351 0.74 7.31 -20.01
C THR A 351 2.23 7.29 -19.73
N PRO A 352 2.83 8.40 -19.25
CA PRO A 352 4.26 8.43 -18.99
C PRO A 352 4.58 7.33 -17.99
N SER A 353 5.47 6.42 -18.38
CA SER A 353 5.91 5.34 -17.50
C SER A 353 6.51 5.97 -16.23
N PRO A 354 6.13 5.49 -15.03
CA PRO A 354 6.65 6.05 -13.79
C PRO A 354 8.18 5.96 -13.75
N GLU A 355 8.82 7.09 -13.42
CA GLU A 355 10.28 7.13 -13.26
C GLU A 355 10.67 6.37 -11.99
N PHE A 356 11.31 5.22 -12.15
CA PHE A 356 11.87 4.44 -11.05
C PHE A 356 13.37 4.65 -10.95
N ASP A 357 13.88 4.70 -9.72
CA ASP A 357 15.31 4.73 -9.49
C ASP A 357 15.98 3.38 -9.88
N ASP A 358 17.25 3.45 -10.29
CA ASP A 358 18.03 2.28 -10.72
C ASP A 358 18.09 1.14 -9.71
N ARG A 359 18.03 1.46 -8.39
CA ARG A 359 18.15 0.43 -7.34
C ARG A 359 16.83 -0.29 -7.15
N THR A 360 15.70 0.40 -7.27
CA THR A 360 14.36 -0.18 -7.31
C THR A 360 14.25 -1.11 -8.52
N LEU A 361 14.65 -0.66 -9.70
CA LEU A 361 14.67 -1.50 -10.91
C LEU A 361 15.58 -2.73 -10.74
N LYS A 362 16.80 -2.57 -10.21
CA LYS A 362 17.71 -3.70 -9.93
C LYS A 362 17.10 -4.74 -8.97
N ARG A 363 16.32 -4.30 -7.98
CA ARG A 363 15.62 -5.22 -7.05
C ARG A 363 14.47 -5.93 -7.73
N LEU A 364 13.67 -5.22 -8.52
CA LEU A 364 12.60 -5.84 -9.31
C LEU A 364 13.16 -6.89 -10.28
N ASN A 365 14.30 -6.59 -10.91
CA ASN A 365 15.00 -7.54 -11.78
C ASN A 365 15.48 -8.81 -11.05
N THR A 366 15.57 -8.78 -9.73
CA THR A 366 15.90 -9.98 -8.94
C THR A 366 14.76 -11.01 -9.02
N LEU A 367 13.51 -10.60 -9.25
CA LEU A 367 12.35 -11.50 -9.34
C LEU A 367 12.54 -12.58 -10.40
N TYR A 368 13.02 -12.22 -11.59
CA TYR A 368 13.25 -13.18 -12.68
C TYR A 368 14.70 -13.70 -12.75
N SER A 369 15.54 -13.37 -11.76
CA SER A 369 16.93 -13.85 -11.74
C SER A 369 17.01 -15.36 -11.52
N ARG A 370 18.00 -16.00 -12.14
CA ARG A 370 18.22 -17.46 -11.98
C ARG A 370 18.46 -17.86 -10.51
N GLN A 371 19.17 -17.02 -9.75
CA GLN A 371 19.44 -17.27 -8.33
C GLN A 371 18.16 -17.27 -7.50
N HIS A 372 17.29 -16.27 -7.72
CA HIS A 372 16.01 -16.19 -7.02
C HIS A 372 15.11 -17.38 -7.39
N MET A 373 14.99 -17.71 -8.67
CA MET A 373 14.21 -18.85 -9.15
C MET A 373 14.68 -20.16 -8.52
N ARG A 374 15.99 -20.43 -8.52
CA ARG A 374 16.56 -21.62 -7.88
C ARG A 374 16.26 -21.67 -6.39
N ALA A 375 16.43 -20.57 -5.67
CA ALA A 375 16.16 -20.50 -4.24
C ALA A 375 14.67 -20.74 -3.94
N LEU A 376 13.76 -20.10 -4.69
CA LEU A 376 12.33 -20.27 -4.53
C LEU A 376 11.90 -21.72 -4.82
N LEU A 377 12.31 -22.26 -5.97
CA LEU A 377 11.99 -23.64 -6.38
C LEU A 377 12.46 -24.68 -5.37
N SER A 378 13.62 -24.46 -4.72
CA SER A 378 14.15 -25.38 -3.71
C SER A 378 13.26 -25.52 -2.48
N VAL A 379 12.50 -24.48 -2.12
CA VAL A 379 11.62 -24.48 -0.93
C VAL A 379 10.15 -24.77 -1.27
N THR A 380 9.75 -24.62 -2.54
CA THR A 380 8.38 -24.86 -3.02
C THR A 380 8.16 -26.28 -3.54
N GLN A 381 8.98 -27.25 -3.14
CA GLN A 381 8.84 -28.64 -3.59
C GLN A 381 7.56 -29.32 -3.08
N ARG A 382 7.02 -28.84 -1.95
CA ARG A 382 5.80 -29.37 -1.32
C ARG A 382 4.57 -29.14 -2.19
N GLU A 383 3.69 -30.14 -2.25
CA GLU A 383 2.49 -30.14 -3.10
C GLU A 383 1.60 -28.90 -2.89
N MET A 384 1.36 -28.50 -1.64
CA MET A 384 0.54 -27.33 -1.30
C MET A 384 1.08 -25.99 -1.84
N LEU A 385 2.35 -25.92 -2.22
CA LEU A 385 3.01 -24.72 -2.73
C LEU A 385 3.06 -24.66 -4.26
N ARG A 386 2.76 -25.77 -4.96
CA ARG A 386 2.90 -25.85 -6.42
C ARG A 386 1.89 -24.98 -7.16
N ILE A 387 0.63 -24.96 -6.72
CA ILE A 387 -0.41 -24.11 -7.33
C ILE A 387 -0.10 -22.61 -7.11
N PRO A 388 0.18 -22.14 -5.87
CA PRO A 388 0.63 -20.75 -5.65
C PRO A 388 1.88 -20.38 -6.45
N LEU A 389 2.85 -21.29 -6.55
CA LEU A 389 4.05 -21.09 -7.36
C LEU A 389 3.69 -20.95 -8.85
N ALA A 390 2.83 -21.83 -9.38
CA ALA A 390 2.43 -21.78 -10.78
C ALA A 390 1.72 -20.46 -11.11
N ARG A 391 0.79 -20.03 -10.24
CA ARG A 391 0.13 -18.72 -10.34
C ARG A 391 1.13 -17.57 -10.37
N PHE A 392 2.10 -17.58 -9.47
CA PHE A 392 3.13 -16.55 -9.41
C PHE A 392 3.99 -16.53 -10.69
N LEU A 393 4.45 -17.68 -11.16
CA LEU A 393 5.30 -17.77 -12.36
C LEU A 393 4.56 -17.31 -13.61
N VAL A 394 3.30 -17.71 -13.80
CA VAL A 394 2.47 -17.24 -14.91
C VAL A 394 2.29 -15.72 -14.83
N SER A 395 1.92 -15.20 -13.66
CA SER A 395 1.72 -13.75 -13.47
C SER A 395 3.00 -12.95 -13.69
N LEU A 396 4.16 -13.50 -13.31
CA LEU A 396 5.47 -12.90 -13.54
C LEU A 396 5.81 -12.82 -15.03
N MET A 397 5.58 -13.91 -15.78
CA MET A 397 5.82 -13.96 -17.23
C MET A 397 4.87 -13.06 -18.02
N THR A 398 3.62 -12.91 -17.55
CA THR A 398 2.65 -11.99 -18.15
C THR A 398 3.03 -10.53 -17.91
N MET A 399 3.50 -10.19 -16.70
CA MET A 399 3.91 -8.82 -16.37
C MET A 399 5.21 -8.41 -17.07
N TRP A 400 6.17 -9.32 -17.25
CA TRP A 400 7.44 -9.11 -17.97
C TRP A 400 7.57 -10.04 -19.18
N PRO A 401 6.89 -9.76 -20.31
CA PRO A 401 6.96 -10.60 -21.50
C PRO A 401 8.38 -10.77 -22.03
N ARG A 402 9.20 -9.70 -22.01
CA ARG A 402 10.60 -9.72 -22.48
C ARG A 402 11.51 -10.68 -21.71
N HIS A 403 11.15 -11.02 -20.47
CA HIS A 403 11.93 -11.92 -19.62
C HIS A 403 11.32 -13.33 -19.49
N ARG A 404 10.26 -13.64 -20.24
CA ARG A 404 9.58 -14.94 -20.22
C ARG A 404 10.55 -16.10 -20.42
N GLU A 405 11.38 -16.05 -21.47
CA GLU A 405 12.36 -17.11 -21.77
C GLU A 405 13.42 -17.26 -20.69
N THR A 406 13.82 -16.15 -20.03
CA THR A 406 14.77 -16.18 -18.92
C THR A 406 14.18 -16.92 -17.72
N VAL A 407 12.91 -16.67 -17.40
CA VAL A 407 12.19 -17.37 -16.33
C VAL A 407 12.04 -18.85 -16.66
N LEU A 408 11.57 -19.20 -17.87
CA LEU A 408 11.39 -20.59 -18.29
C LEU A 408 12.71 -21.37 -18.26
N SER A 409 13.78 -20.79 -18.80
CA SER A 409 15.12 -21.38 -18.78
C SER A 409 15.63 -21.58 -17.35
N ALA A 410 15.41 -20.61 -16.45
CA ALA A 410 15.81 -20.72 -15.05
C ALA A 410 15.06 -21.83 -14.30
N VAL A 411 13.76 -21.98 -14.58
CA VAL A 411 12.90 -23.00 -13.98
C VAL A 411 13.32 -24.39 -14.45
N LEU A 412 13.45 -24.62 -15.77
CA LEU A 412 13.87 -25.92 -16.32
C LEU A 412 15.29 -26.31 -15.88
N ALA A 413 16.23 -25.36 -15.84
CA ALA A 413 17.59 -25.63 -15.38
C ALA A 413 17.64 -25.99 -13.89
N SER A 414 16.73 -25.45 -13.08
CA SER A 414 16.69 -25.71 -11.63
C SER A 414 15.89 -26.97 -11.28
N GLN A 415 14.82 -27.26 -12.02
CA GLN A 415 13.94 -28.42 -11.81
C GLN A 415 13.47 -29.00 -13.16
N PRO A 416 14.29 -29.83 -13.83
CA PRO A 416 13.93 -30.41 -15.13
C PRO A 416 12.73 -31.37 -15.07
N ALA A 417 12.45 -31.96 -13.90
CA ALA A 417 11.28 -32.80 -13.69
C ALA A 417 9.98 -32.01 -13.47
N PHE A 418 10.04 -30.68 -13.34
CA PHE A 418 8.87 -29.88 -13.00
C PHE A 418 7.72 -29.96 -14.02
N PRO A 419 7.95 -29.99 -15.35
CA PRO A 419 6.87 -30.22 -16.32
C PRO A 419 6.16 -31.57 -16.10
N ARG A 420 6.92 -32.62 -15.77
CA ARG A 420 6.37 -33.95 -15.46
C ARG A 420 5.50 -33.91 -14.21
N GLU A 421 5.95 -33.23 -13.18
CA GLU A 421 5.22 -33.04 -11.92
C GLU A 421 3.92 -32.24 -12.15
N LEU A 422 3.97 -31.15 -12.91
CA LEU A 422 2.80 -30.34 -13.25
C LEU A 422 1.77 -31.16 -14.03
N TYR A 423 2.22 -31.91 -15.04
CA TYR A 423 1.32 -32.74 -15.82
C TYR A 423 0.65 -33.82 -14.97
N ARG A 424 1.44 -34.66 -14.28
CA ARG A 424 0.91 -35.80 -13.52
C ARG A 424 0.10 -35.39 -12.30
N GLY A 425 0.52 -34.33 -11.60
CA GLY A 425 -0.10 -33.88 -10.37
C GLY A 425 -1.36 -33.03 -10.56
N TYR A 426 -1.40 -32.20 -11.62
CA TYR A 426 -2.42 -31.16 -11.74
C TYR A 426 -3.16 -31.16 -13.08
N VAL A 427 -2.47 -31.37 -14.21
CA VAL A 427 -3.10 -31.19 -15.54
C VAL A 427 -3.81 -32.46 -16.01
N ARG A 428 -3.21 -33.64 -15.81
CA ARG A 428 -3.78 -34.93 -16.25
C ARG A 428 -5.12 -35.24 -15.58
N SER A 429 -5.24 -34.92 -14.28
CA SER A 429 -6.47 -35.09 -13.51
C SER A 429 -7.43 -33.92 -13.66
N SER A 430 -7.01 -32.81 -14.29
CA SER A 430 -7.85 -31.63 -14.50
C SER A 430 -9.09 -31.96 -15.33
N PRO A 431 -10.23 -31.33 -15.01
CA PRO A 431 -11.43 -31.45 -15.83
C PRO A 431 -11.33 -30.62 -17.12
N LEU A 432 -10.36 -29.70 -17.24
CA LEU A 432 -10.13 -28.92 -18.46
C LEU A 432 -9.77 -29.85 -19.63
N GLY A 433 -10.45 -29.70 -20.78
CA GLY A 433 -10.11 -30.41 -22.02
C GLY A 433 -10.48 -31.89 -22.06
N ARG A 434 -11.30 -32.39 -21.14
CA ARG A 434 -11.88 -33.74 -21.22
C ARG A 434 -13.01 -33.80 -22.24
N GLU A 435 -13.17 -34.92 -22.92
CA GLU A 435 -14.18 -35.12 -23.99
C GLU A 435 -15.62 -34.79 -23.59
N SER A 436 -15.95 -34.86 -22.29
CA SER A 436 -17.27 -34.56 -21.74
C SER A 436 -17.46 -33.11 -21.27
N SER A 437 -16.49 -32.20 -21.46
CA SER A 437 -16.33 -30.98 -20.65
C SER A 437 -16.38 -29.64 -21.39
N THR A 438 -17.07 -29.54 -22.54
CA THR A 438 -17.23 -28.26 -23.29
C THR A 438 -17.83 -27.12 -22.44
N VAL A 439 -18.57 -27.44 -21.39
CA VAL A 439 -19.20 -26.49 -20.44
C VAL A 439 -18.26 -26.08 -19.29
N VAL A 440 -17.15 -26.80 -19.07
CA VAL A 440 -16.28 -26.65 -17.89
C VAL A 440 -15.20 -25.59 -18.10
N VAL A 441 -14.77 -25.37 -19.35
CA VAL A 441 -13.69 -24.43 -19.71
C VAL A 441 -14.00 -22.97 -19.29
N PRO A 442 -15.25 -22.46 -19.38
CA PRO A 442 -15.65 -21.14 -18.87
C PRO A 442 -15.79 -21.00 -17.36
N ASP A 443 -15.82 -22.11 -16.62
CA ASP A 443 -16.37 -22.09 -15.26
C ASP A 443 -15.33 -21.57 -14.26
N THR A 444 -15.70 -20.49 -13.57
CA THR A 444 -14.94 -19.89 -12.46
C THR A 444 -14.59 -20.90 -11.36
N GLN A 445 -15.36 -21.98 -11.21
CA GLN A 445 -15.04 -23.06 -10.25
C GLN A 445 -13.71 -23.77 -10.57
N HIS A 446 -13.29 -23.76 -11.83
CA HIS A 446 -12.07 -24.41 -12.30
C HIS A 446 -10.91 -23.44 -12.52
N ALA A 447 -11.05 -22.17 -12.11
CA ALA A 447 -10.02 -21.14 -12.28
C ALA A 447 -8.64 -21.58 -11.77
N HIS A 448 -8.60 -22.27 -10.62
CA HIS A 448 -7.38 -22.79 -9.99
C HIS A 448 -6.60 -23.84 -10.82
N THR A 449 -7.23 -24.45 -11.83
CA THR A 449 -6.60 -25.48 -12.69
C THR A 449 -5.87 -24.91 -13.89
N TRP A 450 -6.14 -23.65 -14.25
CA TRP A 450 -5.50 -22.97 -15.39
C TRP A 450 -4.01 -22.64 -15.20
N PRO A 451 -3.54 -22.11 -14.05
CA PRO A 451 -2.15 -21.72 -13.91
C PRO A 451 -1.16 -22.89 -14.12
N PRO A 452 -1.36 -24.09 -13.54
CA PRO A 452 -0.52 -25.24 -13.84
C PRO A 452 -0.51 -25.65 -15.31
N LEU A 453 -1.67 -25.57 -15.99
CA LEU A 453 -1.79 -25.88 -17.42
C LEU A 453 -1.01 -24.89 -18.28
N LEU A 454 -1.20 -23.59 -18.08
CA LEU A 454 -0.50 -22.56 -18.84
C LEU A 454 1.01 -22.60 -18.58
N LEU A 455 1.41 -22.76 -17.32
CA LEU A 455 2.83 -22.92 -17.02
C LEU A 455 3.43 -24.16 -17.70
N LEU A 456 2.70 -25.28 -17.71
CA LEU A 456 3.15 -26.49 -18.40
C LEU A 456 3.28 -26.28 -19.91
N THR A 457 2.32 -25.64 -20.57
CA THR A 457 2.40 -25.40 -22.03
C THR A 457 3.61 -24.54 -22.40
N ASP A 458 3.94 -23.54 -21.58
CA ASP A 458 5.13 -22.71 -21.79
C ASP A 458 6.43 -23.45 -21.53
N LEU A 459 6.52 -24.14 -20.39
CA LEU A 459 7.72 -24.90 -20.04
C LEU A 459 7.99 -26.00 -21.06
N TYR A 460 6.94 -26.70 -21.49
CA TYR A 460 7.10 -27.79 -22.45
C TYR A 460 7.47 -27.26 -23.83
N ARG A 461 6.80 -26.21 -24.33
CA ARG A 461 7.19 -25.55 -25.58
C ARG A 461 8.65 -25.08 -25.56
N HIS A 462 9.07 -24.46 -24.46
CA HIS A 462 10.45 -23.99 -24.30
C HIS A 462 11.44 -25.16 -24.26
N ALA A 463 11.10 -26.25 -23.57
CA ALA A 463 11.91 -27.47 -23.56
C ALA A 463 12.05 -28.05 -24.98
N LEU A 464 10.96 -28.10 -25.75
CA LEU A 464 10.96 -28.58 -27.13
C LEU A 464 11.88 -27.77 -28.03
N GLN A 465 12.03 -26.45 -27.84
CA GLN A 465 12.96 -25.65 -28.66
C GLN A 465 14.42 -26.06 -28.46
N THR A 466 14.76 -26.57 -27.28
CA THR A 466 16.14 -26.97 -26.92
C THR A 466 16.40 -28.48 -27.05
N MET A 467 15.35 -29.28 -27.19
CA MET A 467 15.41 -30.74 -27.22
C MET A 467 15.65 -31.24 -28.65
N GLY A 468 16.60 -32.17 -28.80
CA GLY A 468 16.83 -32.88 -30.07
C GLY A 468 15.86 -34.06 -30.26
N ASP A 469 15.72 -34.57 -31.48
CA ASP A 469 14.78 -35.66 -31.79
C ASP A 469 15.14 -36.96 -31.04
N ASP A 470 16.42 -37.28 -30.91
CA ASP A 470 16.90 -38.43 -30.13
C ASP A 470 16.55 -38.32 -28.64
N GLU A 471 16.45 -37.10 -28.11
CA GLU A 471 16.04 -36.85 -26.72
C GLU A 471 14.52 -36.88 -26.56
N PHE A 472 13.80 -36.47 -27.60
CA PHE A 472 12.34 -36.43 -27.66
C PHE A 472 11.74 -37.84 -27.80
N PHE A 473 12.24 -38.64 -28.75
CA PHE A 473 11.80 -40.01 -29.02
C PHE A 473 12.56 -41.08 -28.24
N GLY A 474 13.74 -40.75 -27.70
CA GLY A 474 14.59 -41.72 -27.03
C GLY A 474 14.05 -42.19 -25.67
N ALA A 475 14.33 -43.45 -25.34
CA ALA A 475 14.05 -44.03 -24.02
C ALA A 475 14.96 -43.48 -22.89
N SER A 476 15.81 -42.49 -23.19
CA SER A 476 16.80 -41.91 -22.27
C SER A 476 16.20 -41.10 -21.11
N GLY A 477 14.88 -40.91 -21.09
CA GLY A 477 14.16 -40.23 -20.01
C GLY A 477 14.37 -38.71 -19.95
N ARG A 478 15.00 -38.14 -20.99
CA ARG A 478 15.24 -36.69 -21.14
C ARG A 478 13.97 -35.92 -21.49
N ASN A 479 13.04 -36.54 -22.23
CA ASN A 479 11.69 -36.02 -22.39
C ASN A 479 10.95 -36.06 -21.02
N PRO A 480 10.43 -34.93 -20.52
CA PRO A 480 9.72 -34.93 -19.25
C PRO A 480 8.39 -35.69 -19.31
N LEU A 481 7.79 -35.86 -20.49
CA LEU A 481 6.54 -36.62 -20.68
C LEU A 481 6.79 -37.86 -21.56
N THR A 482 6.14 -38.98 -21.26
CA THR A 482 6.18 -40.14 -22.17
C THR A 482 5.36 -39.89 -23.43
N LEU A 483 5.57 -40.66 -24.51
CA LEU A 483 4.79 -40.53 -25.74
C LEU A 483 3.27 -40.72 -25.48
N ASP A 484 2.89 -41.67 -24.63
CA ASP A 484 1.48 -41.85 -24.24
C ASP A 484 0.93 -40.64 -23.48
N GLU A 485 1.73 -40.05 -22.59
CA GLU A 485 1.37 -38.83 -21.88
C GLU A 485 1.24 -37.64 -22.85
N LEU A 486 2.07 -37.58 -23.88
CA LEU A 486 2.01 -36.55 -24.93
C LEU A 486 0.79 -36.67 -25.82
N ILE A 487 0.41 -37.89 -26.21
CA ILE A 487 -0.83 -38.12 -26.97
C ILE A 487 -2.03 -37.65 -26.14
N SER A 488 -2.09 -38.05 -24.87
CA SER A 488 -3.17 -37.62 -23.97
C SER A 488 -3.17 -36.11 -23.73
N PHE A 489 -1.98 -35.50 -23.57
CA PHE A 489 -1.86 -34.07 -23.35
C PHE A 489 -2.25 -33.27 -24.60
N SER A 490 -1.79 -33.68 -25.79
CA SER A 490 -2.11 -33.03 -27.06
C SER A 490 -3.61 -33.06 -27.35
N ARG A 491 -4.28 -34.18 -27.06
CA ARG A 491 -5.75 -34.29 -27.16
C ARG A 491 -6.46 -33.33 -26.19
N GLN A 492 -5.96 -33.21 -24.96
CA GLN A 492 -6.49 -32.28 -23.97
C GLN A 492 -6.31 -30.82 -24.42
N LEU A 493 -5.12 -30.46 -24.93
CA LEU A 493 -4.82 -29.14 -25.48
C LEU A 493 -5.71 -28.80 -26.68
N LEU A 494 -5.90 -29.74 -27.62
CA LEU A 494 -6.77 -29.57 -28.78
C LEU A 494 -8.22 -29.27 -28.36
N ASN A 495 -8.76 -30.04 -27.41
CA ASN A 495 -10.11 -29.82 -26.90
C ASN A 495 -10.25 -28.43 -26.26
N ILE A 496 -9.24 -27.98 -25.52
CA ILE A 496 -9.22 -26.64 -24.89
C ILE A 496 -9.16 -25.55 -25.96
N ALA A 497 -8.22 -25.64 -26.90
CA ALA A 497 -8.05 -24.67 -27.98
C ALA A 497 -9.32 -24.55 -28.83
N PHE A 498 -9.93 -25.68 -29.20
CA PHE A 498 -11.19 -25.73 -29.93
C PHE A 498 -12.34 -25.10 -29.14
N THR A 499 -12.48 -25.42 -27.86
CA THR A 499 -13.56 -24.86 -27.02
C THR A 499 -13.41 -23.33 -26.87
N LEU A 500 -12.19 -22.83 -26.68
CA LEU A 500 -11.92 -21.39 -26.61
C LEU A 500 -12.14 -20.70 -27.97
N TYR A 501 -11.78 -21.35 -29.07
CA TYR A 501 -12.03 -20.84 -30.42
C TYR A 501 -13.53 -20.68 -30.69
N MET A 502 -14.32 -21.71 -30.42
CA MET A 502 -15.78 -21.69 -30.63
C MET A 502 -16.52 -20.63 -29.79
N ARG A 503 -15.91 -20.12 -28.73
CA ARG A 503 -16.46 -19.05 -27.87
C ARG A 503 -16.13 -17.65 -28.38
N ASN A 504 -14.96 -17.48 -29.01
CA ASN A 504 -14.52 -16.17 -29.49
C ASN A 504 -15.23 -15.75 -30.80
N GLU A 505 -16.17 -16.56 -31.33
CA GLU A 505 -16.92 -16.18 -32.52
C GLU A 505 -17.92 -15.03 -32.24
N PRO A 506 -17.87 -13.94 -33.03
CA PRO A 506 -18.77 -12.79 -32.88
C PRO A 506 -20.20 -13.19 -33.23
N GLY A 507 -21.05 -13.40 -32.21
CA GLY A 507 -22.47 -13.73 -32.38
C GLY A 507 -23.08 -14.58 -31.27
N ARG A 508 -22.25 -15.29 -30.47
CA ARG A 508 -22.69 -16.07 -29.30
C ARG A 508 -22.36 -15.36 -27.98
N GLN A 509 -22.94 -14.19 -27.74
CA GLN A 509 -22.87 -13.52 -26.44
C GLN A 509 -23.85 -14.19 -25.45
N THR A 510 -23.49 -15.36 -24.91
CA THR A 510 -24.17 -15.88 -23.72
C THR A 510 -23.38 -15.49 -22.48
N GLY A 511 -23.91 -14.53 -21.69
CA GLY A 511 -23.49 -14.24 -20.31
C GLY A 511 -22.02 -13.85 -20.14
N ILE A 512 -21.74 -12.56 -20.25
CA ILE A 512 -20.39 -11.98 -20.12
C ILE A 512 -19.89 -12.17 -18.68
N VAL A 513 -19.21 -13.28 -18.41
CA VAL A 513 -18.22 -13.36 -17.32
C VAL A 513 -16.97 -12.68 -17.85
N PRO A 514 -16.48 -11.58 -17.23
CA PRO A 514 -15.24 -10.92 -17.64
C PRO A 514 -14.09 -11.94 -17.70
N ASP A 515 -13.22 -11.86 -18.71
CA ASP A 515 -12.05 -12.75 -18.84
C ASP A 515 -11.19 -12.77 -17.55
N SER A 516 -11.13 -11.66 -16.82
CA SER A 516 -10.45 -11.55 -15.53
C SER A 516 -11.04 -12.42 -14.41
N MET A 517 -12.31 -12.82 -14.51
CA MET A 517 -12.99 -13.69 -13.55
C MET A 517 -12.77 -15.18 -13.84
N VAL A 518 -12.44 -15.55 -15.08
CA VAL A 518 -12.25 -16.97 -15.46
C VAL A 518 -10.90 -17.51 -14.99
N PHE A 519 -9.85 -16.67 -15.02
CA PHE A 519 -8.48 -17.14 -14.79
C PHE A 519 -7.91 -16.80 -13.41
N GLU A 520 -8.52 -15.94 -12.58
CA GLU A 520 -7.89 -15.35 -11.36
C GLU A 520 -6.58 -14.55 -11.64
N PHE A 521 -6.11 -14.46 -12.89
CA PHE A 521 -4.93 -13.70 -13.34
C PHE A 521 -5.21 -13.00 -14.68
N ARG A 522 -4.34 -12.06 -15.08
CA ARG A 522 -4.48 -11.27 -16.32
C ARG A 522 -4.16 -12.10 -17.57
N SER A 523 -5.02 -13.05 -17.93
CA SER A 523 -4.98 -13.70 -19.24
C SER A 523 -6.36 -13.60 -19.87
N SER A 524 -6.42 -13.18 -21.13
CA SER A 524 -7.65 -13.32 -21.91
C SER A 524 -7.85 -14.79 -22.31
N CYS A 525 -9.08 -15.15 -22.63
CA CYS A 525 -9.38 -16.46 -23.23
C CYS A 525 -8.57 -16.65 -24.54
N GLU A 526 -8.37 -15.56 -25.28
CA GLU A 526 -7.57 -15.53 -26.50
C GLU A 526 -6.09 -15.80 -26.24
N ALA A 527 -5.47 -15.15 -25.25
CA ALA A 527 -4.07 -15.38 -24.90
C ALA A 527 -3.83 -16.82 -24.42
N ALA A 528 -4.77 -17.37 -23.63
CA ALA A 528 -4.72 -18.76 -23.20
C ALA A 528 -4.84 -19.73 -24.39
N ARG A 529 -5.76 -19.47 -25.33
CA ARG A 529 -5.93 -20.24 -26.57
C ARG A 529 -4.67 -20.21 -27.41
N GLU A 530 -4.10 -19.03 -27.63
CA GLU A 530 -2.88 -18.86 -28.41
C GLU A 530 -1.71 -19.64 -27.79
N GLN A 531 -1.53 -19.53 -26.48
CA GLN A 531 -0.47 -20.24 -25.76
C GLN A 531 -0.61 -21.76 -25.86
N VAL A 532 -1.81 -22.28 -25.67
CA VAL A 532 -2.12 -23.71 -25.85
C VAL A 532 -1.85 -24.15 -27.29
N THR A 533 -2.31 -23.37 -28.27
CA THR A 533 -2.15 -23.67 -29.70
C THR A 533 -0.68 -23.70 -30.11
N ARG A 534 0.13 -22.73 -29.64
CA ARG A 534 1.57 -22.69 -29.91
C ARG A 534 2.30 -23.92 -29.34
N CYS A 535 1.90 -24.41 -28.17
CA CYS A 535 2.45 -25.65 -27.62
C CYS A 535 2.03 -26.86 -28.46
N LEU A 536 0.77 -26.93 -28.88
CA LEU A 536 0.25 -28.02 -29.72
C LEU A 536 0.99 -28.09 -31.08
N VAL A 537 1.15 -26.95 -31.75
CA VAL A 537 1.92 -26.85 -32.99
C VAL A 537 3.37 -27.28 -32.79
N ALA A 538 4.01 -26.86 -31.68
CA ALA A 538 5.38 -27.26 -31.39
C ALA A 538 5.54 -28.77 -31.15
N ILE A 539 4.52 -29.44 -30.60
CA ILE A 539 4.50 -30.90 -30.45
C ILE A 539 4.36 -31.57 -31.81
N HIS A 540 3.38 -31.16 -32.63
CA HIS A 540 3.15 -31.77 -33.95
C HIS A 540 4.26 -31.48 -34.96
N ALA A 541 5.02 -30.38 -34.80
CA ALA A 541 6.19 -30.10 -35.62
C ALA A 541 7.34 -31.10 -35.43
N ARG A 542 7.25 -31.99 -34.43
CA ARG A 542 8.21 -33.08 -34.19
C ARG A 542 7.78 -34.40 -34.84
N GLU A 543 6.59 -34.50 -35.44
CA GLU A 543 6.07 -35.71 -36.10
C GLU A 543 6.81 -36.10 -37.38
#